data_AF-A0A090X6L4-F1
#
_entry.id   AF-A0A090X6L4-F1
#
_cell.length_a   1.000
_cell.length_b   1.000
_cell.length_c   1.000
_cell.angle_alpha   90.00
_cell.angle_beta   90.00
_cell.angle_gamma   90.00
#
_symmetry.space_group_name_H-M   'P 1'
#
loop_
_entity.id
_entity.type
_entity.pdbx_description
1 polymer ?
#
loop_
_entity_poly.entity_id
_entity_poly.type
_entity_poly.pdbx_seq_one_letter_code
_entity_poly.pdbx_strand_id
1 'polypeptide(L)'
;MSEFKTGLEFAKQQDQNDILKSYRDAFYLPKNKNGEPLIYMTGNSLGLQPKATKQYINQELEDWANLGVEGHFEAKTPWLPYHEFLTESMAHVVGAKPIEVIVMNTLTANLHFMMVSFYKPTKKRYKILIESDAFPSDKYAVESQLRHHGYDDKEGGCALET
;
A
#
# COMPACT_ATOMS: atom_id res chain seq x y z
N MET A 1 0.15 28.57 13.75
CA MET A 1 0.32 28.38 12.29
C MET A 1 0.94 29.65 11.74
N SER A 2 2.00 29.57 10.93
CA SER A 2 2.60 30.77 10.30
C SER A 2 1.65 31.35 9.25
N GLU A 3 1.62 32.68 9.12
CA GLU A 3 0.89 33.39 8.08
C GLU A 3 1.48 33.06 6.69
N PHE A 4 0.64 32.55 5.78
CA PHE A 4 1.07 32.12 4.44
C PHE A 4 1.57 33.29 3.58
N LYS A 5 2.68 33.08 2.85
CA LYS A 5 3.24 34.04 1.89
C LYS A 5 3.73 33.31 0.64
N THR A 6 3.67 33.96 -0.52
CA THR A 6 4.25 33.42 -1.76
C THR A 6 5.75 33.74 -1.86
N GLY A 7 6.51 32.91 -2.58
CA GLY A 7 7.92 33.16 -2.90
C GLY A 7 8.94 32.23 -2.23
N LEU A 8 10.18 32.28 -2.72
CA LEU A 8 11.28 31.37 -2.33
C LEU A 8 11.65 31.48 -0.84
N GLU A 9 11.70 32.69 -0.29
CA GLU A 9 12.12 32.90 1.11
C GLU A 9 11.13 32.30 2.11
N PHE A 10 9.84 32.36 1.80
CA PHE A 10 8.83 31.69 2.62
C PHE A 10 8.99 30.16 2.57
N ALA A 11 9.20 29.58 1.38
CA ALA A 11 9.43 28.14 1.23
C ALA A 11 10.66 27.66 2.02
N LYS A 12 11.80 28.36 1.91
CA LYS A 12 13.01 28.06 2.70
C LYS A 12 12.76 28.14 4.20
N GLN A 13 11.98 29.12 4.66
CA GLN A 13 11.61 29.24 6.07
C GLN A 13 10.76 28.05 6.53
N GLN A 14 9.82 27.58 5.70
CA GLN A 14 9.04 26.38 6.01
C GLN A 14 9.92 25.12 6.06
N ASP A 15 10.86 24.95 5.13
CA ASP A 15 11.84 23.84 5.15
C ASP A 15 12.70 23.85 6.42
N GLN A 16 13.10 25.03 6.91
CA GLN A 16 13.89 25.15 8.13
C GLN A 16 13.12 24.73 9.38
N ASN A 17 11.83 25.09 9.44
CA ASN A 17 10.93 24.84 10.55
C ASN A 17 10.31 23.44 10.52
N ASP A 18 10.43 22.70 9.42
CA ASP A 18 9.93 21.34 9.31
C ASP A 18 10.70 20.38 10.24
N ILE A 19 10.00 19.88 11.26
CA ILE A 19 10.54 18.90 12.21
C ILE A 19 10.79 17.53 11.56
N LEU A 20 10.20 17.27 10.38
CA LEU A 20 10.34 16.02 9.63
C LEU A 20 11.42 16.08 8.55
N LYS A 21 12.10 17.22 8.37
CA LYS A 21 13.06 17.43 7.26
C LYS A 21 14.15 16.36 7.18
N SER A 22 14.55 15.78 8.31
CA SER A 22 15.57 14.73 8.38
C SER A 22 15.13 13.43 7.71
N TYR A 23 13.83 13.15 7.62
CA TYR A 23 13.32 11.95 6.93
C TYR A 23 13.65 11.97 5.44
N ARG A 24 13.84 13.14 4.83
CA ARG A 24 14.30 13.24 3.43
C ARG A 24 15.60 12.48 3.20
N ASP A 25 16.49 12.48 4.18
CA ASP A 25 17.78 11.79 4.10
C ASP A 25 17.65 10.27 4.22
N ALA A 26 16.49 9.74 4.59
CA ALA A 26 16.22 8.31 4.63
C ALA A 26 15.92 7.70 3.26
N PHE A 27 15.79 8.50 2.19
CA PHE A 27 15.39 8.04 0.86
C PHE A 27 16.44 8.30 -0.21
N TYR A 28 16.45 7.46 -1.24
CA TYR A 28 17.17 7.74 -2.48
C TYR A 28 16.37 8.71 -3.35
N LEU A 29 16.92 9.90 -3.59
CA LEU A 29 16.34 10.88 -4.50
C LEU A 29 16.92 10.66 -5.91
N PRO A 30 16.09 10.44 -6.95
CA PRO A 30 16.53 10.43 -8.32
C PRO A 30 17.26 11.74 -8.68
N LYS A 31 18.32 11.65 -9.49
CA LYS A 31 19.16 12.79 -9.85
C LYS A 31 19.08 13.08 -11.34
N ASN A 32 19.21 14.35 -11.70
CA ASN A 32 19.39 14.77 -13.09
C ASN A 32 20.81 14.45 -13.58
N LYS A 33 21.11 14.79 -14.85
CA LYS A 33 22.43 14.57 -15.48
C LYS A 33 23.58 15.29 -14.79
N ASN A 34 23.29 16.35 -14.03
CA ASN A 34 24.27 17.15 -13.28
C ASN A 34 24.44 16.65 -11.83
N GLY A 35 23.71 15.59 -11.42
CA GLY A 35 23.77 15.04 -10.07
C GLY A 35 22.86 15.73 -9.06
N GLU A 36 22.00 16.66 -9.48
CA GLU A 36 21.06 17.38 -8.61
C GLU A 36 19.78 16.56 -8.42
N PRO A 37 19.18 16.54 -7.21
CA PRO A 37 17.91 15.86 -6.99
C PRO A 37 16.78 16.37 -7.88
N LEU A 38 16.00 15.46 -8.46
CA LEU A 38 14.78 15.79 -9.19
C LEU A 38 13.66 16.20 -8.22
N ILE A 39 12.75 17.04 -8.71
CA ILE A 39 11.48 17.32 -8.04
C ILE A 39 10.54 16.14 -8.33
N TYR A 40 10.49 15.20 -7.39
CA TYR A 40 9.72 13.96 -7.54
C TYR A 40 8.33 14.10 -6.91
N MET A 41 7.32 14.36 -7.73
CA MET A 41 5.92 14.59 -7.30
C MET A 41 4.99 13.43 -7.67
N THR A 42 5.52 12.22 -7.82
CA THR A 42 4.76 11.01 -8.22
C THR A 42 4.85 9.89 -7.17
N GLY A 43 5.12 10.25 -5.91
CA GLY A 43 5.23 9.30 -4.79
C GLY A 43 3.93 8.55 -4.47
N ASN A 44 2.79 9.07 -4.91
CA ASN A 44 1.48 8.43 -4.82
C ASN A 44 1.32 7.24 -5.77
N SER A 45 2.12 7.17 -6.84
CA SER A 45 2.13 6.05 -7.77
C SER A 45 3.22 5.05 -7.39
N LEU A 46 4.45 5.53 -7.16
CA LEU A 46 5.55 4.72 -6.67
C LEU A 46 6.38 5.53 -5.67
N GLY A 47 6.43 5.05 -4.43
CA GLY A 47 7.25 5.67 -3.39
C GLY A 47 8.74 5.60 -3.69
N LEU A 48 9.48 6.62 -3.24
CA LEU A 48 10.95 6.58 -3.29
C LEU A 48 11.49 5.44 -2.43
N GLN A 49 12.58 4.82 -2.86
CA GLN A 49 13.20 3.72 -2.12
C GLN A 49 13.83 4.23 -0.81
N PRO A 50 13.43 3.68 0.36
CA PRO A 50 14.15 3.88 1.60
C PRO A 50 15.58 3.32 1.52
N LYS A 51 16.58 4.03 2.04
CA LYS A 51 17.98 3.59 2.02
C LYS A 51 18.20 2.27 2.76
N ALA A 52 17.42 2.00 3.80
CA ALA A 52 17.47 0.77 4.58
C ALA A 52 17.02 -0.48 3.80
N THR A 53 16.23 -0.32 2.72
CA THR A 53 15.66 -1.45 1.98
C THR A 53 16.72 -2.44 1.49
N LYS A 54 17.85 -1.95 0.97
CA LYS A 54 18.93 -2.82 0.49
C LYS A 54 19.51 -3.68 1.61
N GLN A 55 19.67 -3.12 2.79
CA GLN A 55 20.22 -3.85 3.95
C GLN A 55 19.28 -4.97 4.37
N TYR A 56 17.97 -4.71 4.46
CA TYR A 56 16.99 -5.74 4.86
C TYR A 56 16.88 -6.86 3.83
N ILE A 57 16.82 -6.53 2.53
CA ILE A 57 16.80 -7.56 1.48
C ILE A 57 18.07 -8.41 1.54
N ASN A 58 19.25 -7.79 1.66
CA ASN A 58 20.50 -8.53 1.72
C ASN A 58 20.58 -9.46 2.93
N GLN A 59 20.04 -9.06 4.09
CA GLN A 59 19.96 -9.92 5.26
C GLN A 59 19.13 -11.17 4.98
N GLU A 60 17.93 -11.03 4.40
CA GLU A 60 17.07 -12.20 4.11
C GLU A 60 17.70 -13.13 3.06
N LEU A 61 18.42 -12.56 2.08
CA LEU A 61 19.17 -13.35 1.10
C LEU A 61 20.35 -14.11 1.74
N GLU A 62 21.03 -13.49 2.71
CA GLU A 62 22.11 -14.13 3.48
C GLU A 62 21.57 -15.25 4.38
N ASP A 63 20.47 -15.01 5.09
CA ASP A 63 19.80 -16.00 5.92
C ASP A 63 19.34 -17.19 5.07
N TRP A 64 18.76 -16.94 3.89
CA TRP A 64 18.39 -18.00 2.97
C TRP A 64 19.58 -18.82 2.49
N ALA A 65 20.68 -18.16 2.10
CA ALA A 65 21.88 -18.84 1.62
C ALA A 65 22.51 -19.75 2.70
N ASN A 66 22.43 -19.36 3.97
CA ASN A 66 23.07 -20.06 5.08
C ASN A 66 22.18 -21.10 5.76
N LEU A 67 20.87 -20.87 5.82
CA LEU A 67 19.93 -21.68 6.61
C LEU A 67 19.00 -22.55 5.75
N GLY A 68 18.77 -22.20 4.48
CA GLY A 68 17.80 -22.89 3.65
C GLY A 68 16.41 -22.92 4.28
N VAL A 69 15.83 -24.11 4.43
CA VAL A 69 14.49 -24.30 5.03
C VAL A 69 14.43 -23.88 6.51
N GLU A 70 15.53 -23.97 7.23
CA GLU A 70 15.58 -23.60 8.65
C GLU A 70 15.36 -22.09 8.85
N GLY A 71 15.52 -21.28 7.79
CA GLY A 71 15.21 -19.84 7.81
C GLY A 71 13.75 -19.52 8.16
N HIS A 72 12.83 -20.49 8.04
CA HIS A 72 11.46 -20.32 8.54
C HIS A 72 11.41 -20.01 10.04
N PHE A 73 12.38 -20.48 10.83
CA PHE A 73 12.41 -20.38 12.29
C PHE A 73 13.68 -19.71 12.82
N GLU A 74 14.83 -19.93 12.17
CA GLU A 74 16.15 -19.55 12.67
C GLU A 74 16.75 -18.31 11.97
N ALA A 75 16.08 -17.77 10.95
CA ALA A 75 16.50 -16.50 10.34
C ALA A 75 16.44 -15.36 11.36
N LYS A 76 17.20 -14.30 11.12
CA LYS A 76 17.17 -13.10 11.98
C LYS A 76 15.76 -12.50 12.04
N THR A 77 15.04 -12.59 10.92
CA THR A 77 13.59 -12.35 10.85
C THR A 77 12.92 -13.66 10.44
N PRO A 78 12.43 -14.48 11.37
CA PRO A 78 11.82 -15.78 11.04
C PRO A 78 10.68 -15.63 10.03
N TRP A 79 10.70 -16.42 8.96
CA TRP A 79 9.75 -16.22 7.85
C TRP A 79 8.33 -16.70 8.15
N LEU A 80 8.15 -17.69 9.04
CA LEU A 80 6.83 -18.21 9.35
C LEU A 80 5.91 -17.15 9.99
N PRO A 81 6.33 -16.42 11.03
CA PRO A 81 5.52 -15.36 11.65
C PRO A 81 5.67 -13.98 10.98
N TYR A 82 6.22 -13.87 9.77
CA TYR A 82 6.65 -12.58 9.20
C TYR A 82 5.55 -11.48 9.23
N HIS A 83 4.30 -11.88 9.01
CA HIS A 83 3.16 -10.99 8.94
C HIS A 83 2.89 -10.29 10.27
N GLU A 84 3.19 -10.94 11.40
CA GLU A 84 2.99 -10.40 12.75
C GLU A 84 3.89 -9.19 13.02
N PHE A 85 5.09 -9.14 12.42
CA PHE A 85 6.03 -8.03 12.59
C PHE A 85 5.52 -6.70 12.00
N LEU A 86 4.56 -6.76 11.08
CA LEU A 86 4.01 -5.58 10.41
C LEU A 86 2.65 -5.16 10.97
N THR A 87 1.97 -6.05 11.70
CA THR A 87 0.59 -5.87 12.14
C THR A 87 0.41 -4.64 13.02
N GLU A 88 1.20 -4.50 14.09
CA GLU A 88 1.08 -3.37 15.04
C GLU A 88 1.30 -2.01 14.37
N SER A 89 2.35 -1.90 13.55
CA SER A 89 2.66 -0.66 12.83
C SER A 89 1.58 -0.31 11.82
N MET A 90 1.08 -1.30 11.07
CA MET A 90 0.03 -1.06 10.08
C MET A 90 -1.31 -0.73 10.75
N ALA A 91 -1.64 -1.39 11.86
CA ALA A 91 -2.83 -1.08 12.66
C ALA A 91 -2.83 0.38 13.15
N HIS A 92 -1.68 0.88 13.58
CA HIS A 92 -1.52 2.30 13.92
C HIS A 92 -1.76 3.22 12.72
N VAL A 93 -1.21 2.90 11.55
CA VAL A 93 -1.36 3.70 10.32
C VAL A 93 -2.82 3.78 9.86
N VAL A 94 -3.55 2.67 9.91
CA VAL A 94 -4.96 2.62 9.43
C VAL A 94 -5.98 2.92 10.52
N GLY A 95 -5.55 3.09 11.77
CA GLY A 95 -6.44 3.40 12.91
C GLY A 95 -7.33 2.23 13.35
N ALA A 96 -6.83 0.99 13.26
CA ALA A 96 -7.55 -0.23 13.62
C ALA A 96 -6.87 -0.98 14.79
N LYS A 97 -7.50 -2.04 15.30
CA LYS A 97 -6.85 -2.94 16.25
C LYS A 97 -5.88 -3.89 15.53
N PRO A 98 -4.82 -4.37 16.20
CA PRO A 98 -3.91 -5.37 15.61
C PRO A 98 -4.62 -6.61 15.06
N ILE A 99 -5.65 -7.10 15.77
CA ILE A 99 -6.44 -8.27 15.34
C ILE A 99 -7.31 -8.02 14.09
N GLU A 100 -7.46 -6.77 13.66
CA GLU A 100 -8.27 -6.37 12.49
C GLU A 100 -7.41 -6.15 11.23
N VAL A 101 -6.07 -6.32 11.33
CA VAL A 101 -5.12 -5.96 10.25
C VAL A 101 -4.14 -7.09 9.96
N ILE A 102 -3.88 -7.33 8.68
CA ILE A 102 -2.83 -8.24 8.20
C ILE A 102 -2.19 -7.69 6.92
N VAL A 103 -0.86 -7.81 6.81
CA VAL A 103 -0.12 -7.42 5.58
C VAL A 103 0.14 -8.68 4.75
N MET A 104 -0.59 -8.82 3.64
CA MET A 104 -0.52 -10.00 2.77
C MET A 104 -0.83 -9.66 1.30
N ASN A 105 -0.32 -10.48 0.37
CA ASN A 105 -0.63 -10.46 -1.07
C ASN A 105 -0.58 -9.06 -1.73
N THR A 106 -1.42 -8.87 -2.76
CA THR A 106 -1.66 -7.61 -3.45
C THR A 106 -3.05 -7.06 -3.10
N LEU A 107 -3.27 -5.77 -3.38
CA LEU A 107 -4.55 -5.11 -3.12
C LEU A 107 -5.75 -5.84 -3.72
N THR A 108 -5.72 -6.12 -5.03
CA THR A 108 -6.84 -6.76 -5.75
C THR A 108 -7.07 -8.20 -5.27
N ALA A 109 -6.02 -8.95 -4.94
CA ALA A 109 -6.17 -10.30 -4.39
C ALA A 109 -6.88 -10.28 -3.03
N ASN A 110 -6.49 -9.36 -2.14
CA ASN A 110 -7.15 -9.19 -0.85
C ASN A 110 -8.61 -8.73 -1.01
N LEU A 111 -8.91 -7.88 -1.99
CA LEU A 111 -10.29 -7.51 -2.32
C LEU A 111 -11.13 -8.73 -2.72
N HIS A 112 -10.58 -9.64 -3.52
CA HIS A 112 -11.25 -10.91 -3.82
C HIS A 112 -11.50 -11.76 -2.57
N PHE A 113 -10.52 -11.90 -1.66
CA PHE A 113 -10.73 -12.66 -0.42
C PHE A 113 -11.81 -12.05 0.47
N MET A 114 -11.86 -10.73 0.57
CA MET A 114 -12.95 -10.03 1.25
C MET A 114 -14.30 -10.29 0.56
N MET A 115 -14.38 -10.15 -0.76
CA MET A 115 -15.63 -10.37 -1.48
C MET A 115 -16.13 -11.81 -1.37
N VAL A 116 -15.28 -12.83 -1.48
CA VAL A 116 -15.70 -14.23 -1.28
C VAL A 116 -16.27 -14.46 0.12
N SER A 117 -15.77 -13.74 1.13
CA SER A 117 -16.20 -13.88 2.52
C SER A 117 -17.49 -13.09 2.82
N PHE A 118 -17.63 -11.88 2.28
CA PHE A 118 -18.68 -10.93 2.64
C PHE A 118 -19.80 -10.79 1.61
N TYR A 119 -19.51 -10.97 0.32
CA TYR A 119 -20.51 -10.89 -0.75
C TYR A 119 -21.22 -12.24 -0.88
N LYS A 120 -22.37 -12.36 -0.21
CA LYS A 120 -23.23 -13.55 -0.21
C LYS A 120 -24.56 -13.22 -0.91
N PRO A 121 -24.58 -13.18 -2.25
CA PRO A 121 -25.74 -12.69 -2.97
C PRO A 121 -26.96 -13.60 -2.83
N THR A 122 -28.12 -12.98 -2.88
CA THR A 122 -29.42 -13.65 -2.98
C THR A 122 -30.18 -13.09 -4.17
N LYS A 123 -31.23 -13.78 -4.62
CA LYS A 123 -32.10 -13.29 -5.71
C LYS A 123 -32.63 -11.86 -5.51
N LYS A 124 -32.77 -11.38 -4.26
CA LYS A 124 -33.25 -10.03 -3.94
C LYS A 124 -32.14 -9.03 -3.59
N ARG A 125 -30.94 -9.51 -3.26
CA ARG A 125 -29.80 -8.69 -2.83
C ARG A 125 -28.52 -9.27 -3.43
N TYR A 126 -28.21 -8.86 -4.64
CA TYR A 126 -27.02 -9.30 -5.39
C TYR A 126 -26.22 -8.14 -5.97
N LYS A 127 -26.74 -6.92 -5.94
CA LYS A 127 -26.05 -5.77 -6.53
C LYS A 127 -24.86 -5.34 -5.68
N ILE A 128 -23.79 -4.95 -6.34
CA ILE A 128 -22.60 -4.33 -5.72
C ILE A 128 -22.56 -2.87 -6.15
N LEU A 129 -22.44 -1.97 -5.17
CA LEU A 129 -22.36 -0.53 -5.37
C LEU A 129 -20.88 -0.14 -5.44
N ILE A 130 -20.49 0.57 -6.50
CA ILE A 130 -19.12 1.05 -6.72
C ILE A 130 -19.19 2.40 -7.45
N GLU A 131 -18.18 3.25 -7.33
CA GLU A 131 -18.06 4.49 -8.09
C GLU A 131 -17.91 4.24 -9.61
N SER A 132 -18.42 5.15 -10.44
CA SER A 132 -18.42 4.97 -11.90
C SER A 132 -17.03 5.02 -12.53
N ASP A 133 -16.12 5.78 -11.93
CA ASP A 133 -14.74 6.02 -12.36
C ASP A 133 -13.72 5.25 -11.50
N ALA A 134 -14.16 4.14 -10.90
CA ALA A 134 -13.34 3.27 -10.08
C ALA A 134 -12.06 2.83 -10.80
N PHE A 135 -11.00 2.58 -10.02
CA PHE A 135 -9.77 2.08 -10.58
C PHE A 135 -10.01 0.74 -11.32
N PRO A 136 -9.42 0.52 -12.51
CA PRO A 136 -9.82 -0.60 -13.36
C PRO A 136 -9.78 -1.98 -12.69
N SER A 137 -8.78 -2.24 -11.82
CA SER A 137 -8.69 -3.52 -11.13
C SER A 137 -9.87 -3.81 -10.19
N ASP A 138 -10.38 -2.78 -9.53
CA ASP A 138 -11.45 -2.86 -8.55
C ASP A 138 -12.78 -3.14 -9.26
N LYS A 139 -13.00 -2.43 -10.39
CA LYS A 139 -14.10 -2.70 -11.30
C LYS A 139 -14.08 -4.15 -11.80
N TYR A 140 -12.95 -4.63 -12.31
CA TYR A 140 -12.84 -6.02 -12.78
C TYR A 140 -13.03 -7.04 -11.66
N ALA A 141 -12.60 -6.74 -10.43
CA ALA A 141 -12.82 -7.59 -9.28
C ALA A 141 -14.31 -7.72 -8.95
N VAL A 142 -15.06 -6.61 -8.95
CA VAL A 142 -16.52 -6.60 -8.75
C VAL A 142 -17.25 -7.34 -9.86
N GLU A 143 -16.96 -7.03 -11.12
CA GLU A 143 -17.59 -7.66 -12.28
C GLU A 143 -17.35 -9.17 -12.30
N SER A 144 -16.12 -9.61 -12.00
CA SER A 144 -15.80 -11.03 -11.96
C SER A 144 -16.50 -11.76 -10.80
N GLN A 145 -16.69 -11.12 -9.64
CA GLN A 145 -17.46 -11.70 -8.54
C GLN A 145 -18.95 -11.83 -8.87
N LEU A 146 -19.54 -10.87 -9.57
CA LEU A 146 -20.92 -10.96 -10.06
C LEU A 146 -21.08 -12.15 -11.01
N ARG A 147 -20.21 -12.25 -12.01
CA ARG A 147 -20.22 -13.36 -12.98
C ARG A 147 -19.97 -14.71 -12.31
N HIS A 148 -19.07 -14.78 -11.33
CA HIS A 148 -18.79 -16.00 -10.56
C HIS A 148 -20.05 -16.53 -9.83
N HIS A 149 -20.92 -15.63 -9.37
CA HIS A 149 -22.18 -15.98 -8.70
C HIS A 149 -23.38 -16.07 -9.65
N GLY A 150 -23.16 -16.02 -10.97
CA GLY A 150 -24.19 -16.20 -11.99
C GLY A 150 -25.06 -14.97 -12.27
N TYR A 151 -24.60 -13.77 -11.91
CA TYR A 151 -25.28 -12.51 -12.21
C TYR A 151 -24.63 -11.82 -13.41
N ASP A 152 -25.45 -11.16 -14.24
CA ASP A 152 -24.97 -10.25 -15.29
C ASP A 152 -24.33 -9.03 -14.61
N ASP A 153 -23.06 -8.79 -14.91
CA ASP A 153 -22.27 -7.70 -14.34
C ASP A 153 -22.74 -6.32 -14.82
N LYS A 154 -23.42 -6.23 -15.96
CA LYS A 154 -24.03 -4.98 -16.45
C LYS A 154 -25.31 -4.61 -15.70
N GLU A 155 -26.01 -5.59 -15.13
CA GLU A 155 -27.22 -5.37 -14.32
C GLU A 155 -26.94 -5.37 -12.81
N GLY A 156 -25.93 -6.13 -12.39
CA GLY A 156 -25.54 -6.34 -11.00
C GLY A 156 -24.58 -5.28 -10.46
N GLY A 157 -23.77 -4.66 -11.31
CA GLY A 157 -22.98 -3.49 -10.95
C GLY A 157 -23.86 -2.24 -10.93
N CYS A 158 -23.94 -1.56 -9.78
CA CYS A 158 -24.51 -0.22 -9.72
C CYS A 158 -23.36 0.78 -9.57
N ALA A 159 -23.07 1.49 -10.64
CA ALA A 159 -22.16 2.63 -10.61
C ALA A 159 -22.87 3.83 -9.99
N LEU A 160 -22.30 4.42 -8.94
CA LEU A 160 -22.69 5.75 -8.49
C LEU A 160 -22.03 6.79 -9.41
N GLU A 161 -22.83 7.62 -10.06
CA GLU A 161 -22.34 8.85 -10.67
C GLU A 161 -22.20 9.90 -9.56
N THR A 162 -21.00 10.43 -9.37
CA THR A 162 -20.69 11.53 -8.45
C THR A 162 -20.83 12.88 -9.12
#